data_AF-A0A9E4M166-F1
#
_entry.id   AF-A0A9E4M166-F1
#
_cell.length_a   1.000
_cell.length_b   1.000
_cell.length_c   1.000
_cell.angle_alpha   90.00
_cell.angle_beta   90.00
_cell.angle_gamma   90.00
#
_symmetry.space_group_name_H-M   'P 1'
#
loop_
_entity.id
_entity.type
_entity.pdbx_description
1 polymer ?
#
loop_
_entity_poly.entity_id
_entity_poly.type
_entity_poly.pdbx_seq_one_letter_code
_entity_poly.pdbx_strand_id
1 'polypeptide(L)'
;MKIAILITCNDKSDFVNRHPDDGDKFSALMSAVRPEWEYCPLPVRNNAFPNSVDEYDGYIVCGSSASVHDNHEWIIRLFHLIRQIDSCGIPLFGCCFGHQAIAKALGGEVSRNNFGWSAGIETTCIVRNEDWMPAESSEIRMHSFHIEQVSDLPAGCRVVGTNPNCPIASFARGDHVFTTQYHPEMTEPFARELVEDMADELGDGLAGARKDVAKQTQGPEFATWLARFFEFAQVSRTTDRRGTPDPVQARHDAAIEVAKLAGIMALRYFRNLSKLQIDSKGPGDLVSDADRAVEQLVRTEISNRFPDDGIVGEEFAPTGASSSYTWVIDPIDGTANFVAGIPVWCVAIACIRDSATVVGVVHDPSHNETFHCHRNRGAFLNGRATRTSKSVALSDSHLGIGFSSKFRKDSTMALFEHLLDKRVMFSRTGSGALGIAHVASGRHAGFIEEHQNVWDCIAGLLLVEEAGGIVQEHDPDRLLAAGGRVVVSAPFVFEAVQSIADHAFGSPAATASN
;
A
#
# COMPACT_ATOMS: atom_id res chain seq x y z
N MET A 1 -20.59 4.34 -7.42
CA MET A 1 -19.12 4.23 -7.40
C MET A 1 -18.54 5.22 -8.40
N LYS A 2 -17.31 5.69 -8.17
CA LYS A 2 -16.54 6.51 -9.10
C LYS A 2 -15.45 5.65 -9.76
N ILE A 3 -15.60 5.36 -11.04
CA ILE A 3 -14.76 4.43 -11.80
C ILE A 3 -13.86 5.20 -12.77
N ALA A 4 -12.54 5.01 -12.66
CA ALA A 4 -11.60 5.52 -13.65
C ALA A 4 -11.51 4.57 -14.85
N ILE A 5 -11.65 5.11 -16.06
CA ILE A 5 -11.46 4.37 -17.31
C ILE A 5 -10.14 4.83 -17.93
N LEU A 6 -9.11 4.02 -17.81
CA LEU A 6 -7.76 4.31 -18.30
C LEU A 6 -7.70 4.02 -19.80
N ILE A 7 -7.84 5.07 -20.62
CA ILE A 7 -7.88 4.97 -22.07
C ILE A 7 -6.44 4.79 -22.60
N THR A 8 -6.14 3.59 -23.06
CA THR A 8 -4.83 3.17 -23.58
C THR A 8 -4.77 3.18 -25.11
N CYS A 9 -5.87 3.53 -25.79
CA CYS A 9 -5.93 3.75 -27.23
C CYS A 9 -6.08 5.24 -27.55
N ASN A 10 -5.24 5.79 -28.43
CA ASN A 10 -5.43 7.13 -29.00
C ASN A 10 -5.06 7.18 -30.48
N ASP A 11 -5.22 6.04 -31.17
CA ASP A 11 -4.91 5.96 -32.59
C ASP A 11 -5.59 7.11 -33.33
N LYS A 12 -4.80 7.82 -34.14
CA LYS A 12 -5.23 9.01 -34.87
C LYS A 12 -5.67 8.67 -36.29
N SER A 13 -5.82 7.38 -36.60
CA SER A 13 -6.36 6.92 -37.87
C SER A 13 -7.73 7.55 -38.15
N ASP A 14 -8.01 7.74 -39.44
CA ASP A 14 -9.33 8.21 -39.90
C ASP A 14 -10.45 7.24 -39.49
N PHE A 15 -10.11 5.98 -39.20
CA PHE A 15 -11.01 5.02 -38.60
C PHE A 15 -11.38 5.41 -37.16
N VAL A 16 -10.40 5.51 -36.25
CA VAL A 16 -10.68 5.79 -34.83
C VAL A 16 -11.36 7.13 -34.61
N ASN A 17 -11.01 8.17 -35.38
CA ASN A 17 -11.66 9.49 -35.28
C ASN A 17 -13.15 9.49 -35.68
N ARG A 18 -13.66 8.45 -36.36
CA ARG A 18 -15.07 8.33 -36.75
C ARG A 18 -15.93 7.60 -35.72
N HIS A 19 -15.31 7.05 -34.67
CA HIS A 19 -15.99 6.23 -33.66
C HIS A 19 -15.78 6.80 -32.25
N PRO A 20 -16.66 6.50 -31.29
CA PRO A 20 -16.43 6.86 -29.89
C PRO A 20 -15.11 6.26 -29.38
N ASP A 21 -14.47 6.92 -28.42
CA ASP A 21 -13.28 6.36 -27.79
C ASP A 21 -13.66 5.22 -26.81
N ASP A 22 -12.66 4.50 -26.30
CA ASP A 22 -12.94 3.39 -25.38
C ASP A 22 -13.49 3.86 -24.03
N GLY A 23 -13.23 5.11 -23.65
CA GLY A 23 -13.89 5.76 -22.52
C GLY A 23 -15.39 5.84 -22.73
N ASP A 24 -15.82 6.42 -23.86
CA ASP A 24 -17.23 6.53 -24.24
C ASP A 24 -17.90 5.16 -24.36
N LYS A 25 -17.23 4.17 -24.97
CA LYS A 25 -17.76 2.80 -25.12
C LYS A 25 -17.97 2.12 -23.76
N PHE A 26 -16.97 2.16 -22.87
CA PHE A 26 -17.10 1.57 -21.54
C PHE A 26 -18.11 2.32 -20.67
N SER A 27 -18.12 3.65 -20.73
CA SER A 27 -19.14 4.47 -20.05
C SER A 27 -20.54 4.08 -20.52
N ALA A 28 -20.79 3.99 -21.83
CA ALA A 28 -22.09 3.58 -22.36
C ALA A 28 -22.48 2.15 -21.93
N LEU A 29 -21.55 1.20 -22.02
CA LEU A 29 -21.76 -0.19 -21.61
C LEU A 29 -22.13 -0.29 -20.12
N MET A 30 -21.37 0.39 -19.26
CA MET A 30 -21.55 0.31 -17.82
C MET A 30 -22.74 1.13 -17.34
N SER A 31 -23.00 2.31 -17.91
CA SER A 31 -24.20 3.11 -17.60
C SER A 31 -25.50 2.39 -17.94
N ALA A 32 -25.49 1.43 -18.87
CA ALA A 32 -26.67 0.60 -19.14
C ALA A 32 -27.05 -0.33 -17.97
N VAL A 33 -26.10 -0.67 -17.10
CA VAL A 33 -26.29 -1.58 -15.95
C VAL A 33 -26.27 -0.82 -14.61
N ARG A 34 -25.45 0.24 -14.51
CA ARG A 34 -25.25 1.09 -13.33
C ARG A 34 -25.22 2.57 -13.75
N PRO A 35 -26.38 3.18 -14.05
CA PRO A 35 -26.47 4.57 -14.46
C PRO A 35 -26.12 5.57 -13.34
N GLU A 36 -26.14 5.13 -12.09
CA GLU A 36 -25.87 5.94 -10.91
C GLU A 36 -24.37 6.06 -10.56
N TRP A 37 -23.50 5.37 -11.30
CA TRP A 37 -22.06 5.47 -11.12
C TRP A 37 -21.48 6.62 -11.93
N GLU A 38 -20.39 7.19 -11.42
CA GLU A 38 -19.59 8.17 -12.13
C GLU A 38 -18.48 7.44 -12.89
N TYR A 39 -18.41 7.66 -14.20
CA TYR A 39 -17.38 7.08 -15.06
C TYR A 39 -16.46 8.20 -15.54
N CYS A 40 -15.18 8.10 -15.24
CA CYS A 40 -14.19 9.15 -15.50
C CYS A 40 -13.13 8.66 -16.49
N PRO A 41 -13.25 9.00 -17.79
CA PRO A 41 -12.25 8.68 -18.78
C PRO A 41 -10.94 9.43 -18.51
N LEU A 42 -9.83 8.70 -18.47
CA LEU A 42 -8.47 9.22 -18.25
C LEU A 42 -7.58 8.78 -19.40
N PRO A 43 -7.23 9.68 -20.34
CA PRO A 43 -6.35 9.36 -21.47
C PRO A 43 -4.90 9.21 -21.02
N VAL A 44 -4.53 8.02 -20.55
CA VAL A 44 -3.20 7.73 -19.97
C VAL A 44 -2.07 7.90 -20.98
N ARG A 45 -2.33 7.70 -22.28
CA ARG A 45 -1.35 8.02 -23.35
C ARG A 45 -1.01 9.50 -23.43
N ASN A 46 -1.93 10.37 -23.03
CA ASN A 46 -1.73 11.82 -22.94
C ASN A 46 -1.22 12.23 -21.53
N ASN A 47 -0.68 11.26 -20.79
CA ASN A 47 -0.15 11.42 -19.43
C ASN A 47 -1.19 11.87 -18.38
N ALA A 48 -2.48 11.71 -18.67
CA ALA A 48 -3.57 11.92 -17.73
C ALA A 48 -3.74 10.66 -16.86
N PHE A 49 -3.14 10.70 -15.67
CA PHE A 49 -3.21 9.64 -14.65
C PHE A 49 -3.83 10.21 -13.37
N PRO A 50 -4.41 9.36 -12.51
CA PRO A 50 -4.88 9.79 -11.19
C PRO A 50 -3.74 10.38 -10.36
N ASN A 51 -4.06 11.32 -9.47
CA ASN A 51 -3.07 11.89 -8.55
C ASN A 51 -2.74 10.91 -7.40
N SER A 52 -3.73 10.11 -6.99
CA SER A 52 -3.61 9.02 -6.03
C SER A 52 -4.53 7.88 -6.44
N VAL A 53 -4.19 6.64 -6.07
CA VAL A 53 -5.03 5.48 -6.37
C VAL A 53 -6.38 5.52 -5.64
N ASP A 54 -6.47 6.24 -4.52
CA ASP A 54 -7.69 6.36 -3.72
C ASP A 54 -8.70 7.41 -4.25
N GLU A 55 -8.39 8.07 -5.37
CA GLU A 55 -9.30 9.04 -6.00
C GLU A 55 -10.55 8.37 -6.63
N TYR A 56 -10.47 7.05 -6.86
CA TYR A 56 -11.49 6.25 -7.55
C TYR A 56 -11.79 4.97 -6.76
N ASP A 57 -13.05 4.54 -6.82
CA ASP A 57 -13.51 3.29 -6.22
C ASP A 57 -13.08 2.05 -7.02
N GLY A 58 -12.70 2.23 -8.28
CA GLY A 58 -12.27 1.15 -9.16
C GLY A 58 -11.70 1.65 -10.49
N TYR A 59 -11.00 0.76 -11.19
CA TYR A 59 -10.28 1.07 -12.41
C TYR A 59 -10.58 0.09 -13.54
N ILE A 60 -10.73 0.60 -14.75
CA ILE A 60 -10.82 -0.16 -15.99
C ILE A 60 -9.61 0.19 -16.85
N VAL A 61 -8.82 -0.80 -17.27
CA VAL A 61 -7.74 -0.63 -18.25
C VAL A 61 -8.24 -1.11 -19.62
N CYS A 62 -8.33 -0.18 -20.57
CA CYS A 62 -8.86 -0.47 -21.90
C CYS A 62 -7.88 -1.25 -22.79
N GLY A 63 -8.39 -1.72 -23.92
CA GLY A 63 -7.62 -2.25 -25.04
C GLY A 63 -6.76 -1.18 -25.73
N SER A 64 -5.74 -1.61 -26.48
CA SER A 64 -4.82 -0.74 -27.20
C SER A 64 -4.29 -1.43 -28.45
N SER A 65 -3.92 -0.64 -29.45
CA SER A 65 -3.09 -1.08 -30.58
C SER A 65 -1.60 -1.20 -30.23
N ALA A 66 -1.18 -0.69 -29.07
CA ALA A 66 0.20 -0.82 -28.59
C ALA A 66 0.49 -2.22 -28.05
N SER A 67 1.75 -2.64 -28.07
CA SER A 67 2.21 -3.84 -27.37
C SER A 67 2.58 -3.50 -25.92
N VAL A 68 2.31 -4.43 -24.99
CA VAL A 68 2.81 -4.31 -23.61
C VAL A 68 4.34 -4.43 -23.52
N HIS A 69 5.02 -4.75 -24.62
CA HIS A 69 6.47 -4.75 -24.76
C HIS A 69 7.04 -3.41 -25.26
N ASP A 70 6.19 -2.47 -25.66
CA ASP A 70 6.64 -1.16 -26.10
C ASP A 70 7.22 -0.35 -24.93
N ASN A 71 8.34 0.33 -25.16
CA ASN A 71 9.03 1.14 -24.16
C ASN A 71 8.47 2.58 -24.07
N HIS A 72 7.16 2.75 -24.17
CA HIS A 72 6.54 4.07 -24.01
C HIS A 72 6.45 4.45 -22.52
N GLU A 73 6.75 5.72 -22.20
CA GLU A 73 6.72 6.22 -20.80
C GLU A 73 5.38 5.99 -20.11
N TRP A 74 4.27 6.16 -20.84
CA TRP A 74 2.93 5.94 -20.30
C TRP A 74 2.66 4.47 -19.94
N ILE A 75 3.28 3.49 -20.63
CA ILE A 75 3.15 2.06 -20.32
C ILE A 75 3.88 1.75 -19.02
N ILE A 76 5.10 2.28 -18.85
CA ILE A 76 5.88 2.13 -17.62
C ILE A 76 5.11 2.72 -16.43
N ARG A 77 4.53 3.91 -16.61
CA ARG A 77 3.70 4.57 -15.59
C ARG A 77 2.42 3.79 -15.31
N LEU A 78 1.79 3.21 -16.33
CA LEU A 78 0.62 2.34 -16.18
C LEU A 78 0.94 1.08 -15.38
N PHE A 79 2.09 0.42 -15.63
CA PHE A 79 2.51 -0.74 -14.82
C PHE A 79 2.75 -0.38 -13.36
N HIS A 80 3.31 0.82 -13.09
CA HIS A 80 3.44 1.31 -11.72
C HIS A 80 2.07 1.50 -11.07
N LEU A 81 1.14 2.17 -11.76
CA LEU A 81 -0.22 2.38 -11.28
C LEU A 81 -0.94 1.05 -11.01
N ILE A 82 -0.87 0.08 -11.92
CA ILE A 82 -1.48 -1.25 -11.74
C ILE A 82 -0.96 -1.92 -10.46
N ARG A 83 0.35 -1.88 -10.21
CA ARG A 83 0.94 -2.45 -8.98
C ARG A 83 0.44 -1.72 -7.72
N GLN A 84 0.27 -0.41 -7.78
CA GLN A 84 -0.27 0.37 -6.67
C GLN A 84 -1.74 -0.02 -6.40
N ILE A 85 -2.57 -0.08 -7.44
CA ILE A 85 -3.97 -0.51 -7.36
C ILE A 85 -4.08 -1.93 -6.76
N ASP A 86 -3.27 -2.88 -7.26
CA ASP A 86 -3.23 -4.25 -6.73
C ASP A 86 -2.81 -4.28 -5.26
N SER A 87 -1.78 -3.52 -4.88
CA SER A 87 -1.30 -3.47 -3.49
C SER A 87 -2.31 -2.88 -2.51
N CYS A 88 -3.18 -1.98 -2.99
CA CYS A 88 -4.23 -1.36 -2.18
C CYS A 88 -5.54 -2.16 -2.19
N GLY A 89 -5.59 -3.31 -2.89
CA GLY A 89 -6.80 -4.13 -3.01
C GLY A 89 -7.96 -3.41 -3.72
N ILE A 90 -7.66 -2.43 -4.56
CA ILE A 90 -8.68 -1.64 -5.25
C ILE A 90 -9.22 -2.46 -6.44
N PRO A 91 -10.55 -2.49 -6.67
CA PRO A 91 -11.14 -3.13 -7.83
C PRO A 91 -10.50 -2.71 -9.15
N LEU A 92 -9.94 -3.67 -9.88
CA LEU A 92 -9.22 -3.47 -11.13
C LEU A 92 -9.71 -4.46 -12.20
N PHE A 93 -10.20 -3.90 -13.31
CA PHE A 93 -10.55 -4.65 -14.50
C PHE A 93 -9.63 -4.31 -15.67
N GLY A 94 -9.33 -5.29 -16.52
CA GLY A 94 -8.61 -5.06 -17.77
C GLY A 94 -9.14 -5.90 -18.93
N CYS A 95 -9.32 -5.26 -20.09
CA CYS A 95 -9.70 -5.93 -21.34
C CYS A 95 -8.56 -5.86 -22.39
N CYS A 96 -8.37 -6.92 -23.18
CA CYS A 96 -7.38 -6.99 -24.25
C CYS A 96 -5.96 -6.54 -23.81
N PHE A 97 -5.47 -5.38 -24.25
CA PHE A 97 -4.21 -4.80 -23.76
C PHE A 97 -4.20 -4.65 -22.24
N GLY A 98 -5.31 -4.23 -21.62
CA GLY A 98 -5.42 -4.13 -20.16
C GLY A 98 -5.23 -5.46 -19.45
N HIS A 99 -5.76 -6.55 -20.01
CA HIS A 99 -5.53 -7.91 -19.49
C HIS A 99 -4.05 -8.29 -19.55
N GLN A 100 -3.39 -8.01 -20.67
CA GLN A 100 -1.96 -8.25 -20.87
C GLN A 100 -1.09 -7.35 -19.97
N ALA A 101 -1.46 -6.09 -19.82
CA ALA A 101 -0.76 -5.09 -19.03
C ALA A 101 -0.81 -5.45 -17.54
N ILE A 102 -1.97 -5.91 -17.06
CA ILE A 102 -2.11 -6.40 -15.68
C ILE A 102 -1.25 -7.64 -15.45
N ALA A 103 -1.29 -8.61 -16.37
CA ALA A 103 -0.44 -9.80 -16.25
C ALA A 103 1.03 -9.41 -16.16
N LYS A 104 1.51 -8.60 -17.10
CA LYS A 104 2.92 -8.19 -17.15
C LYS A 104 3.34 -7.32 -15.96
N ALA A 105 2.50 -6.39 -15.52
CA ALA A 105 2.77 -5.58 -14.34
C ALA A 105 2.93 -6.44 -13.07
N LEU A 106 2.15 -7.51 -12.95
CA LEU A 106 2.18 -8.43 -11.80
C LEU A 106 3.19 -9.58 -11.93
N GLY A 107 3.99 -9.61 -13.01
CA GLY A 107 5.08 -10.55 -13.21
C GLY A 107 4.74 -11.81 -13.99
N GLY A 108 3.65 -11.82 -14.75
CA GLY A 108 3.38 -12.84 -15.78
C GLY A 108 4.04 -12.49 -17.12
N GLU A 109 3.92 -13.40 -18.08
CA GLU A 109 4.51 -13.27 -19.42
C GLU A 109 3.44 -13.12 -20.50
N VAL A 110 3.71 -12.26 -21.47
CA VAL A 110 2.86 -12.02 -22.65
C VAL A 110 3.68 -12.34 -23.89
N SER A 111 3.16 -13.20 -24.75
CA SER A 111 3.81 -13.60 -25.99
C SER A 111 2.86 -13.52 -27.17
N ARG A 112 3.43 -13.58 -28.37
CA ARG A 112 2.67 -13.57 -29.61
C ARG A 112 1.82 -14.83 -29.70
N ASN A 113 0.61 -14.70 -30.22
CA ASN A 113 -0.29 -15.80 -30.48
C ASN A 113 0.29 -16.68 -31.60
N ASN A 114 0.47 -17.97 -31.31
CA ASN A 114 0.98 -18.95 -32.28
C ASN A 114 0.03 -19.16 -33.47
N PHE A 115 -1.24 -18.77 -33.35
CA PHE A 115 -2.26 -18.87 -34.39
C PHE A 115 -2.41 -17.58 -35.22
N GLY A 116 -1.58 -16.55 -34.97
CA GLY A 116 -1.69 -15.25 -35.63
C GLY A 116 -2.77 -14.35 -35.03
N TRP A 117 -3.32 -13.45 -35.84
CA TRP A 117 -4.39 -12.55 -35.40
C TRP A 117 -5.66 -13.32 -35.07
N SER A 118 -6.20 -13.05 -33.88
CA SER A 118 -7.56 -13.42 -33.52
C SER A 118 -8.47 -12.22 -33.77
N ALA A 119 -9.38 -12.35 -34.74
CA ALA A 119 -10.32 -11.30 -35.14
C ALA A 119 -11.73 -11.88 -35.38
N GLY A 120 -12.76 -11.30 -34.76
CA GLY A 120 -14.15 -11.75 -34.88
C GLY A 120 -14.80 -11.95 -33.52
N ILE A 121 -15.50 -13.08 -33.32
CA ILE A 121 -16.13 -13.42 -32.03
C ILE A 121 -15.54 -14.72 -31.51
N GLU A 122 -15.02 -14.66 -30.29
CA GLU A 122 -14.44 -15.79 -29.59
C GLU A 122 -15.33 -16.23 -28.42
N THR A 123 -15.36 -17.55 -28.19
CA THR A 123 -16.10 -18.15 -27.07
C THR A 123 -15.12 -18.49 -25.96
N THR A 124 -15.35 -17.94 -24.77
CA THR A 124 -14.59 -18.25 -23.56
C THR A 124 -15.34 -19.30 -22.76
N CYS A 125 -14.73 -20.47 -22.52
CA CYS A 125 -15.27 -21.47 -21.60
C CYS A 125 -14.87 -21.10 -20.17
N ILE A 126 -15.85 -20.95 -19.27
CA ILE A 126 -15.62 -20.63 -17.87
C ILE A 126 -15.20 -21.90 -17.13
N VAL A 127 -13.93 -21.95 -16.72
CA VAL A 127 -13.35 -23.10 -16.00
C VAL A 127 -13.42 -22.93 -14.49
N ARG A 128 -13.66 -21.70 -14.02
CA ARG A 128 -13.84 -21.36 -12.61
C ARG A 128 -14.86 -20.25 -12.48
N ASN A 129 -15.99 -20.55 -11.83
CA ASN A 129 -16.96 -19.53 -11.46
C ASN A 129 -16.48 -18.79 -10.21
N GLU A 130 -16.53 -17.46 -10.25
CA GLU A 130 -16.23 -16.58 -9.11
C GLU A 130 -17.53 -16.17 -8.40
N ASP A 131 -17.44 -15.76 -7.14
CA ASP A 131 -18.62 -15.45 -6.30
C ASP A 131 -19.49 -14.29 -6.84
N TRP A 132 -18.91 -13.41 -7.65
CA TRP A 132 -19.61 -12.30 -8.31
C TRP A 132 -20.20 -12.67 -9.67
N MET A 133 -19.89 -13.85 -10.22
CA MET A 133 -20.47 -14.35 -11.46
C MET A 133 -21.90 -14.85 -11.24
N PRO A 134 -22.79 -14.79 -12.24
CA PRO A 134 -24.08 -15.46 -12.16
C PRO A 134 -23.93 -16.97 -11.94
N ALA A 135 -24.89 -17.57 -11.25
CA ALA A 135 -24.96 -19.03 -11.14
C ALA A 135 -25.15 -19.64 -12.56
N GLU A 136 -24.33 -20.65 -12.89
CA GLU A 136 -24.42 -21.45 -14.13
C GLU A 136 -23.86 -20.82 -15.42
N SER A 137 -22.94 -19.86 -15.33
CA SER A 137 -22.19 -19.41 -16.51
C SER A 137 -21.17 -20.48 -16.95
N SER A 138 -21.39 -21.05 -18.15
CA SER A 138 -20.50 -22.06 -18.76
C SER A 138 -19.64 -21.49 -19.88
N GLU A 139 -20.15 -20.48 -20.60
CA GLU A 139 -19.43 -19.81 -21.68
C GLU A 139 -19.86 -18.35 -21.85
N ILE A 140 -18.98 -17.54 -22.43
CA ILE A 140 -19.29 -16.15 -22.82
C ILE A 140 -18.64 -15.79 -24.17
N ARG A 141 -19.43 -15.16 -25.05
CA ARG A 141 -19.01 -14.76 -26.41
C ARG A 141 -18.77 -13.26 -26.51
N MET A 142 -17.57 -12.86 -26.92
CA MET A 142 -17.17 -11.44 -27.04
C MET A 142 -16.35 -11.20 -28.31
N HIS A 143 -16.27 -9.94 -28.71
CA HIS A 143 -15.40 -9.55 -29.82
C HIS A 143 -13.93 -9.76 -29.46
N SER A 144 -13.16 -10.28 -30.41
CA SER A 144 -11.73 -10.56 -30.26
C SER A 144 -10.95 -9.82 -31.32
N PHE A 145 -9.91 -9.09 -30.90
CA PHE A 145 -8.97 -8.37 -31.75
C PHE A 145 -7.60 -8.33 -31.06
N HIS A 146 -6.79 -9.38 -31.22
CA HIS A 146 -5.46 -9.43 -30.61
C HIS A 146 -4.49 -10.36 -31.38
N ILE A 147 -3.20 -10.03 -31.31
CA ILE A 147 -2.10 -10.87 -31.80
C ILE A 147 -1.15 -11.31 -30.66
N GLU A 148 -1.30 -10.74 -29.47
CA GLU A 148 -0.57 -11.15 -28.26
C GLU A 148 -1.55 -11.79 -27.27
N GLN A 149 -1.03 -12.62 -26.38
CA GLN A 149 -1.79 -13.26 -25.32
C GLN A 149 -0.93 -13.48 -24.07
N VAL A 150 -1.57 -13.56 -22.91
CA VAL A 150 -0.88 -13.97 -21.70
C VAL A 150 -0.50 -15.45 -21.83
N SER A 151 0.80 -15.74 -21.77
CA SER A 151 1.35 -17.09 -21.89
C SER A 151 1.79 -17.68 -20.57
N ASP A 152 2.16 -16.85 -19.59
CA ASP A 152 2.40 -17.29 -18.23
C ASP A 152 1.61 -16.44 -17.24
N LEU A 153 0.95 -17.11 -16.31
CA LEU A 153 0.06 -16.47 -15.37
C LEU A 153 0.86 -15.94 -14.18
N PRO A 154 0.64 -14.69 -13.72
CA PRO A 154 1.34 -14.16 -12.55
C PRO A 154 1.07 -14.98 -11.29
N ALA A 155 2.06 -15.04 -10.40
CA ALA A 155 1.93 -15.76 -9.13
C ALA A 155 0.75 -15.21 -8.28
N GLY A 156 -0.14 -16.10 -7.82
CA GLY A 156 -1.33 -15.74 -7.04
C GLY A 156 -2.55 -15.34 -7.87
N CYS A 157 -2.46 -15.37 -9.20
CA CYS A 157 -3.60 -15.30 -10.10
C CYS A 157 -4.18 -16.70 -10.36
N ARG A 158 -5.44 -16.76 -10.80
CA ARG A 158 -6.15 -17.98 -11.19
C ARG A 158 -6.85 -17.79 -12.52
N VAL A 159 -6.81 -18.81 -13.36
CA VAL A 159 -7.52 -18.82 -14.64
C VAL A 159 -9.03 -18.96 -14.36
N VAL A 160 -9.79 -18.07 -14.99
CA VAL A 160 -11.27 -17.99 -14.89
C VAL A 160 -11.89 -18.54 -16.17
N GLY A 161 -11.33 -18.18 -17.32
CA GLY A 161 -11.83 -18.55 -18.63
C GLY A 161 -10.72 -18.95 -19.57
N THR A 162 -11.01 -19.90 -20.46
CA THR A 162 -10.05 -20.44 -21.45
C THR A 162 -10.72 -20.61 -22.80
N ASN A 163 -9.94 -20.62 -23.88
CA ASN A 163 -10.34 -21.23 -25.14
C ASN A 163 -9.15 -21.95 -25.81
N PRO A 164 -9.37 -22.78 -26.85
CA PRO A 164 -8.29 -23.53 -27.51
C PRO A 164 -7.13 -22.70 -28.07
N ASN A 165 -7.42 -21.46 -28.49
CA ASN A 165 -6.46 -20.53 -29.10
C ASN A 165 -5.88 -19.53 -28.07
N CYS A 166 -6.48 -19.42 -26.89
CA CYS A 166 -6.10 -18.53 -25.79
C CYS A 166 -6.32 -19.22 -24.43
N PRO A 167 -5.31 -19.96 -23.93
CA PRO A 167 -5.44 -20.73 -22.68
C PRO A 167 -5.71 -19.87 -21.44
N ILE A 168 -5.32 -18.59 -21.46
CA ILE A 168 -5.55 -17.63 -20.37
C ILE A 168 -6.46 -16.52 -20.90
N ALA A 169 -7.65 -16.89 -21.38
CA ALA A 169 -8.61 -15.93 -21.93
C ALA A 169 -9.18 -14.98 -20.87
N SER A 170 -9.23 -15.40 -19.61
CA SER A 170 -9.62 -14.55 -18.47
C SER A 170 -8.95 -15.06 -17.19
N PHE A 171 -8.51 -14.15 -16.31
CA PHE A 171 -7.97 -14.50 -15.00
C PHE A 171 -8.42 -13.52 -13.91
N ALA A 172 -8.37 -13.99 -12.67
CA ALA A 172 -8.63 -13.19 -11.47
C ALA A 172 -7.48 -13.29 -10.46
N ARG A 173 -7.37 -12.31 -9.57
CA ARG A 173 -6.43 -12.30 -8.44
C ARG A 173 -7.12 -11.69 -7.23
N GLY A 174 -6.99 -12.37 -6.08
CA GLY A 174 -7.73 -11.99 -4.87
C GLY A 174 -9.22 -11.83 -5.15
N ASP A 175 -9.83 -10.86 -4.50
CA ASP A 175 -11.24 -10.50 -4.69
C ASP A 175 -11.36 -9.15 -5.45
N HIS A 176 -10.24 -8.62 -5.97
CA HIS A 176 -10.12 -7.24 -6.47
C HIS A 176 -9.54 -7.10 -7.88
N VAL A 177 -9.08 -8.17 -8.54
CA VAL A 177 -8.65 -8.11 -9.96
C VAL A 177 -9.43 -9.11 -10.80
N PHE A 178 -9.94 -8.65 -11.94
CA PHE A 178 -10.56 -9.47 -12.97
C PHE A 178 -10.15 -9.01 -14.37
N THR A 179 -9.90 -9.93 -15.30
CA THR A 179 -9.45 -9.57 -16.65
C THR A 179 -10.06 -10.46 -17.72
N THR A 180 -10.10 -9.96 -18.96
CA THR A 180 -10.45 -10.73 -20.15
C THR A 180 -9.61 -10.30 -21.35
N GLN A 181 -9.22 -11.24 -22.22
CA GLN A 181 -8.51 -10.94 -23.46
C GLN A 181 -9.41 -10.24 -24.50
N TYR A 182 -10.74 -10.27 -24.32
CA TYR A 182 -11.72 -9.85 -25.31
C TYR A 182 -12.38 -8.51 -24.99
N HIS A 183 -13.17 -8.00 -25.93
CA HIS A 183 -13.76 -6.66 -25.92
C HIS A 183 -15.28 -6.70 -25.64
N PRO A 184 -15.72 -6.55 -24.37
CA PRO A 184 -17.14 -6.45 -24.03
C PRO A 184 -17.78 -5.12 -24.49
N GLU A 185 -16.97 -4.08 -24.69
CA GLU A 185 -17.37 -2.71 -25.03
C GLU A 185 -17.63 -2.50 -26.53
N MET A 186 -17.12 -3.40 -27.38
CA MET A 186 -17.25 -3.26 -28.83
C MET A 186 -18.65 -3.64 -29.33
N THR A 187 -19.20 -2.82 -30.21
CA THR A 187 -20.47 -3.06 -30.91
C THR A 187 -20.23 -3.73 -32.27
N GLU A 188 -21.23 -4.43 -32.80
CA GLU A 188 -21.14 -5.06 -34.13
C GLU A 188 -20.75 -4.07 -35.24
N PRO A 189 -21.34 -2.85 -35.33
CA PRO A 189 -20.96 -1.90 -36.37
C PRO A 189 -19.49 -1.49 -36.29
N PHE A 190 -18.98 -1.24 -35.08
CA PHE A 190 -17.59 -0.89 -34.86
C PHE A 190 -16.66 -2.05 -35.25
N ALA A 191 -16.95 -3.26 -34.74
CA ALA A 191 -16.13 -4.43 -34.99
C ALA A 191 -16.09 -4.80 -36.48
N ARG A 192 -17.21 -4.65 -37.20
CA ARG A 192 -17.28 -4.90 -38.65
C ARG A 192 -16.38 -3.95 -39.43
N GLU A 193 -16.40 -2.65 -39.11
CA GLU A 193 -15.50 -1.70 -39.76
C GLU A 193 -14.03 -1.92 -39.37
N LEU A 194 -13.75 -2.30 -38.12
CA LEU A 194 -12.39 -2.63 -37.68
C LEU A 194 -11.81 -3.83 -38.44
N VAL A 195 -12.62 -4.86 -38.73
CA VAL A 195 -12.19 -6.00 -39.56
C VAL A 195 -11.76 -5.54 -40.96
N GLU A 196 -12.42 -4.54 -41.53
CA GLU A 196 -12.05 -3.99 -42.84
C GLU A 196 -10.79 -3.12 -42.76
N ASP A 197 -10.63 -2.33 -41.70
CA ASP A 197 -9.45 -1.52 -41.46
C ASP A 197 -8.19 -2.39 -41.28
N MET A 198 -8.35 -3.56 -40.64
CA MET A 198 -7.28 -4.52 -40.39
C MET A 198 -7.05 -5.54 -41.52
N ALA A 199 -7.66 -5.35 -42.70
CA ALA A 199 -7.68 -6.36 -43.77
C ALA A 199 -6.27 -6.85 -44.17
N ASP A 200 -5.30 -5.93 -44.22
CA ASP A 200 -3.91 -6.25 -44.56
C ASP A 200 -3.21 -7.07 -43.47
N GLU A 201 -3.48 -6.80 -42.19
CA GLU A 201 -2.88 -7.56 -41.09
C GLU A 201 -3.55 -8.93 -40.88
N LEU A 202 -4.85 -9.04 -41.15
CA LEU A 202 -5.60 -10.29 -41.01
C LEU A 202 -5.26 -11.31 -42.11
N GLY A 203 -4.90 -10.83 -43.31
CA GLY A 203 -4.53 -11.67 -44.45
C GLY A 203 -5.57 -12.78 -44.71
N ASP A 204 -5.14 -14.04 -44.66
CA ASP A 204 -5.99 -15.21 -44.89
C ASP A 204 -7.14 -15.35 -43.87
N GLY A 205 -7.05 -14.71 -42.69
CA GLY A 205 -8.07 -14.71 -41.64
C GLY A 205 -9.26 -13.78 -41.92
N LEU A 206 -9.15 -12.85 -42.87
CA LEU A 206 -10.15 -11.80 -43.13
C LEU A 206 -11.55 -12.35 -43.44
N ALA A 207 -11.62 -13.40 -44.27
CA ALA A 207 -12.90 -13.99 -44.66
C ALA A 207 -13.63 -14.63 -43.46
N GLY A 208 -12.88 -15.22 -42.51
CA GLY A 208 -13.41 -15.76 -41.27
C GLY A 208 -13.92 -14.66 -40.34
N ALA A 209 -13.10 -13.62 -40.14
CA ALA A 209 -13.45 -12.48 -39.29
C ALA A 209 -14.73 -11.77 -39.76
N ARG A 210 -14.89 -11.54 -41.07
CA ARG A 210 -16.11 -10.95 -41.68
C ARG A 210 -17.38 -11.76 -41.40
N LYS A 211 -17.27 -13.09 -41.42
CA LYS A 211 -18.40 -13.98 -41.16
C LYS A 211 -18.74 -14.01 -39.68
N ASP A 212 -17.72 -13.97 -38.83
CA ASP A 212 -17.86 -14.18 -37.40
C ASP A 212 -18.30 -12.93 -36.65
N VAL A 213 -17.88 -11.74 -37.08
CA VAL A 213 -18.23 -10.46 -36.45
C VAL A 213 -19.73 -10.15 -36.43
N ALA A 214 -20.49 -10.77 -37.35
CA ALA A 214 -21.95 -10.61 -37.43
C ALA A 214 -22.73 -11.48 -36.42
N LYS A 215 -22.06 -12.36 -35.64
CA LYS A 215 -22.73 -13.20 -34.65
C LYS A 215 -23.11 -12.39 -33.41
N GLN A 216 -24.01 -12.93 -32.59
CA GLN A 216 -24.44 -12.28 -31.36
C GLN A 216 -23.39 -12.42 -30.24
N THR A 217 -22.97 -11.29 -29.67
CA THR A 217 -22.12 -11.24 -28.48
C THR A 217 -22.94 -11.14 -27.19
N GLN A 218 -22.28 -11.39 -26.07
CA GLN A 218 -22.80 -11.29 -24.70
C GLN A 218 -22.17 -10.10 -23.95
N GLY A 219 -21.75 -9.05 -24.66
CA GLY A 219 -21.19 -7.83 -24.05
C GLY A 219 -22.07 -7.23 -22.93
N PRO A 220 -23.40 -7.06 -23.13
CA PRO A 220 -24.31 -6.59 -22.08
C PRO A 220 -24.42 -7.52 -20.87
N GLU A 221 -24.32 -8.84 -21.08
CA GLU A 221 -24.30 -9.81 -19.99
C GLU A 221 -22.99 -9.70 -19.20
N PHE A 222 -21.86 -9.57 -19.90
CA PHE A 222 -20.55 -9.35 -19.30
C PHE A 222 -20.49 -8.03 -18.51
N ALA A 223 -21.18 -6.98 -18.97
CA ALA A 223 -21.30 -5.72 -18.23
C ALA A 223 -21.98 -5.92 -16.85
N THR A 224 -22.96 -6.84 -16.78
CA THR A 224 -23.57 -7.24 -15.50
C THR A 224 -22.59 -7.97 -14.60
N TRP A 225 -21.71 -8.80 -15.17
CA TRP A 225 -20.65 -9.47 -14.41
C TRP A 225 -19.64 -8.44 -13.88
N LEU A 226 -19.27 -7.48 -14.73
CA LEU A 226 -18.31 -6.43 -14.37
C LEU A 226 -18.85 -5.53 -13.27
N ALA A 227 -20.12 -5.12 -13.34
CA ALA A 227 -20.77 -4.37 -12.27
C ALA A 227 -20.77 -5.14 -10.94
N ARG A 228 -21.16 -6.43 -10.97
CA ARG A 228 -21.13 -7.29 -9.77
C ARG A 228 -19.73 -7.47 -9.23
N PHE A 229 -18.73 -7.60 -10.09
CA PHE A 229 -17.32 -7.67 -9.69
C PHE A 229 -16.91 -6.41 -8.93
N PHE A 230 -17.19 -5.21 -9.48
CA PHE A 230 -16.84 -3.95 -8.81
C PHE A 230 -17.54 -3.81 -7.45
N GLU A 231 -18.83 -4.15 -7.37
CA GLU A 231 -19.58 -4.14 -6.11
C GLU A 231 -19.00 -5.14 -5.09
N PHE A 232 -18.79 -6.38 -5.52
CA PHE A 232 -18.24 -7.45 -4.69
C PHE A 232 -16.83 -7.11 -4.20
N ALA A 233 -15.97 -6.62 -5.08
CA ALA A 233 -14.61 -6.26 -4.78
C ALA A 233 -14.55 -5.08 -3.79
N GLN A 234 -15.43 -4.09 -3.94
CA GLN A 234 -15.49 -2.96 -3.03
C GLN A 234 -16.03 -3.35 -1.64
N VAL A 235 -17.01 -4.26 -1.59
CA VAL A 235 -17.46 -4.86 -0.32
C VAL A 235 -16.35 -5.69 0.30
N SER A 236 -15.67 -6.54 -0.47
CA SER A 236 -14.57 -7.39 0.03
C SER A 236 -13.34 -6.59 0.47
N ARG A 237 -13.12 -5.41 -0.13
CA ARG A 237 -12.08 -4.46 0.29
C ARG A 237 -12.41 -3.82 1.63
N THR A 238 -13.68 -3.54 1.89
CA THR A 238 -14.14 -2.84 3.10
C THR A 238 -14.59 -3.77 4.22
N THR A 239 -14.80 -5.05 3.94
CA THR A 239 -15.26 -6.05 4.90
C THR A 239 -14.32 -7.24 4.91
N ASP A 240 -13.77 -7.59 6.07
CA ASP A 240 -13.25 -8.94 6.28
C ASP A 240 -14.44 -9.92 6.07
N ARG A 241 -14.18 -11.18 5.70
CA ARG A 241 -15.13 -12.21 5.16
C ARG A 241 -16.33 -12.60 6.06
N ARG A 242 -16.74 -11.71 6.97
CA ARG A 242 -17.99 -11.67 7.74
C ARG A 242 -18.57 -10.25 7.85
N GLY A 243 -18.65 -9.48 6.76
CA GLY A 243 -19.49 -8.27 6.69
C GLY A 243 -19.27 -7.23 7.80
N THR A 244 -18.12 -7.24 8.47
CA THR A 244 -17.73 -6.28 9.50
C THR A 244 -16.51 -5.54 8.95
N PRO A 245 -16.44 -4.20 9.05
CA PRO A 245 -15.22 -3.46 8.70
C PRO A 245 -14.03 -4.08 9.43
N ASP A 246 -12.91 -4.32 8.74
CA ASP A 246 -11.69 -4.80 9.40
C ASP A 246 -11.38 -3.87 10.57
N PRO A 247 -11.56 -4.33 11.82
CA PRO A 247 -11.44 -3.45 12.97
C PRO A 247 -10.02 -2.88 13.10
N VAL A 248 -9.01 -3.52 12.52
CA VAL A 248 -7.64 -3.02 12.52
C VAL A 248 -7.46 -1.94 11.45
N GLN A 249 -8.03 -2.11 10.26
CA GLN A 249 -7.97 -1.10 9.20
C GLN A 249 -8.61 0.22 9.63
N ALA A 250 -9.78 0.18 10.28
CA ALA A 250 -10.43 1.38 10.80
C ALA A 250 -9.54 2.14 11.80
N ARG A 251 -8.79 1.41 12.63
CA ARG A 251 -7.83 1.99 13.59
C ARG A 251 -6.56 2.50 12.89
N HIS A 252 -6.11 1.84 11.84
CA HIS A 252 -4.99 2.28 11.02
C HIS A 252 -5.28 3.64 10.36
N ASP A 253 -6.42 3.77 9.70
CA ASP A 253 -6.84 5.02 9.05
C ASP A 253 -6.99 6.15 10.08
N ALA A 254 -7.64 5.86 11.21
CA ALA A 254 -7.78 6.81 12.30
C ALA A 254 -6.43 7.22 12.91
N ALA A 255 -5.49 6.30 13.08
CA ALA A 255 -4.16 6.62 13.62
C ALA A 255 -3.42 7.62 12.73
N ILE A 256 -3.49 7.46 11.39
CA ILE A 256 -2.87 8.37 10.43
C ILE A 256 -3.50 9.77 10.52
N GLU A 257 -4.83 9.83 10.53
CA GLU A 257 -5.56 11.10 10.59
C GLU A 257 -5.28 11.86 11.90
N VAL A 258 -5.37 11.14 13.03
CA VAL A 258 -5.17 11.71 14.36
C VAL A 258 -3.71 12.14 14.57
N ALA A 259 -2.72 11.36 14.11
CA ALA A 259 -1.32 11.75 14.17
C ALA A 259 -1.04 13.04 13.39
N LYS A 260 -1.63 13.20 12.19
CA LYS A 260 -1.51 14.44 11.39
C LYS A 260 -2.19 15.62 12.07
N LEU A 261 -3.38 15.42 12.64
CA LEU A 261 -4.08 16.47 13.38
C LEU A 261 -3.29 16.93 14.61
N ALA A 262 -2.75 15.98 15.38
CA ALA A 262 -1.85 16.21 16.50
C ALA A 262 -0.59 16.97 16.05
N GLY A 263 0.03 16.56 14.94
CA GLY A 263 1.19 17.23 14.36
C GLY A 263 0.92 18.69 13.98
N ILE A 264 -0.25 18.99 13.41
CA ILE A 264 -0.67 20.38 13.11
C ILE A 264 -0.76 21.21 14.39
N MET A 265 -1.31 20.65 15.48
CA MET A 265 -1.39 21.34 16.76
C MET A 265 0.00 21.55 17.37
N ALA A 266 0.81 20.50 17.47
CA ALA A 266 2.18 20.55 18.00
C ALA A 266 3.04 21.57 17.24
N LEU A 267 2.93 21.63 15.91
CA LEU A 267 3.69 22.56 15.08
C LEU A 267 3.30 24.03 15.34
N ARG A 268 2.08 24.33 15.79
CA ARG A 268 1.67 25.69 16.21
C ARG A 268 2.39 26.11 17.49
N TYR A 269 2.51 25.19 18.46
CA TYR A 269 3.30 25.41 19.67
C TYR A 269 4.78 25.57 19.34
N PHE A 270 5.33 24.69 18.50
CA PHE A 270 6.72 24.73 18.06
C PHE A 270 7.10 26.06 17.36
N ARG A 271 6.17 26.66 16.61
CA ARG A 271 6.37 27.96 15.96
C ARG A 271 6.25 29.15 16.92
N ASN A 272 5.83 28.93 18.16
CA ASN A 272 5.60 29.97 19.16
C ASN A 272 6.22 29.65 20.53
N LEU A 273 7.47 29.18 20.51
CA LEU A 273 8.21 28.76 21.72
C LEU A 273 8.23 29.80 22.84
N SER A 274 8.17 31.10 22.50
CA SER A 274 8.15 32.19 23.49
C SER A 274 6.98 32.15 24.47
N LYS A 275 5.90 31.42 24.14
CA LYS A 275 4.71 31.24 24.97
C LYS A 275 4.59 29.85 25.58
N LEU A 276 5.53 28.95 25.27
CA LEU A 276 5.51 27.57 25.74
C LEU A 276 5.76 27.54 27.25
N GLN A 277 4.89 26.87 27.99
CA GLN A 277 5.09 26.64 29.42
C GLN A 277 5.81 25.32 29.59
N ILE A 278 6.97 25.33 30.27
CA ILE A 278 7.83 24.16 30.42
C ILE A 278 7.89 23.81 31.90
N ASP A 279 7.55 22.57 32.22
CA ASP A 279 7.77 21.95 33.51
C ASP A 279 8.88 20.89 33.41
N SER A 280 9.44 20.49 34.55
CA SER A 280 10.41 19.40 34.65
C SER A 280 9.81 18.23 35.41
N LYS A 281 9.83 17.03 34.80
CA LYS A 281 9.47 15.74 35.44
C LYS A 281 10.67 15.15 36.21
N GLY A 282 11.89 15.57 35.87
CA GLY A 282 13.13 15.18 36.54
C GLY A 282 14.38 15.72 35.81
N PRO A 283 15.60 15.36 36.26
CA PRO A 283 16.83 15.77 35.61
C PRO A 283 16.89 15.31 34.14
N GLY A 284 16.82 16.26 33.20
CA GLY A 284 16.84 15.97 31.76
C GLY A 284 15.51 15.45 31.18
N ASP A 285 14.44 15.44 31.98
CA ASP A 285 13.09 15.00 31.60
C ASP A 285 12.14 16.21 31.70
N LEU A 286 11.70 16.70 30.53
CA LEU A 286 10.96 17.93 30.34
C LEU A 286 9.57 17.60 29.79
N VAL A 287 8.59 18.41 30.18
CA VAL A 287 7.25 18.37 29.60
C VAL A 287 6.77 19.79 29.39
N SER A 288 6.06 20.04 28.31
CA SER A 288 5.44 21.32 28.05
C SER A 288 3.91 21.26 28.09
N ASP A 289 3.27 22.43 28.10
CA ASP A 289 1.83 22.52 27.88
C ASP A 289 1.42 22.00 26.50
N ALA A 290 2.34 21.96 25.52
CA ALA A 290 2.10 21.34 24.22
C ALA A 290 1.94 19.82 24.31
N ASP A 291 2.82 19.10 25.03
CA ASP A 291 2.74 17.64 25.17
C ASP A 291 1.38 17.22 25.73
N ARG A 292 0.94 17.89 26.81
CA ARG A 292 -0.36 17.64 27.45
C ARG A 292 -1.54 18.00 26.53
N ALA A 293 -1.48 19.12 25.83
CA ALA A 293 -2.55 19.54 24.93
C ALA A 293 -2.70 18.59 23.73
N VAL A 294 -1.58 18.13 23.18
CA VAL A 294 -1.53 17.21 22.05
C VAL A 294 -2.02 15.83 22.47
N GLU A 295 -1.57 15.29 23.61
CA GLU A 295 -2.09 14.00 24.08
C GLU A 295 -3.60 14.09 24.35
N GLN A 296 -4.08 15.16 24.99
CA GLN A 296 -5.51 15.33 25.25
C GLN A 296 -6.35 15.35 23.96
N LEU A 297 -5.86 15.99 22.90
CA LEU A 297 -6.49 15.94 21.57
C LEU A 297 -6.54 14.50 21.04
N VAL A 298 -5.41 13.80 21.01
CA VAL A 298 -5.31 12.41 20.50
C VAL A 298 -6.26 11.49 21.28
N ARG A 299 -6.26 11.57 22.61
CA ARG A 299 -7.17 10.79 23.47
C ARG A 299 -8.63 11.07 23.18
N THR A 300 -8.98 12.34 22.93
CA THR A 300 -10.36 12.75 22.61
C THR A 300 -10.81 12.17 21.28
N GLU A 301 -9.99 12.30 20.23
CA GLU A 301 -10.29 11.75 18.90
C GLU A 301 -10.42 10.24 18.92
N ILE A 302 -9.52 9.53 19.62
CA ILE A 302 -9.59 8.07 19.76
C ILE A 302 -10.84 7.67 20.53
N SER A 303 -11.12 8.28 21.68
CA SER A 303 -12.28 7.92 22.52
C SER A 303 -13.61 8.16 21.81
N ASN A 304 -13.71 9.20 20.97
CA ASN A 304 -14.91 9.48 20.19
C ASN A 304 -15.18 8.41 19.12
N ARG A 305 -14.12 7.85 18.52
CA ARG A 305 -14.22 6.87 17.42
C ARG A 305 -14.27 5.43 17.93
N PHE A 306 -13.55 5.14 19.02
CA PHE A 306 -13.35 3.81 19.59
C PHE A 306 -13.55 3.86 21.12
N PRO A 307 -14.79 4.07 21.61
CA PRO A 307 -15.07 4.29 23.02
C PRO A 307 -14.76 3.08 23.92
N ASP A 308 -14.63 1.88 23.35
CA ASP A 308 -14.34 0.64 24.08
C ASP A 308 -12.83 0.35 24.19
N ASP A 309 -11.98 1.08 23.48
CA ASP A 309 -10.53 0.84 23.46
C ASP A 309 -9.82 1.48 24.67
N GLY A 310 -8.80 0.80 25.17
CA GLY A 310 -7.91 1.34 26.18
C GLY A 310 -6.96 2.37 25.60
N ILE A 311 -6.42 3.25 26.45
CA ILE A 311 -5.44 4.25 26.04
C ILE A 311 -4.34 4.37 27.09
N VAL A 312 -3.09 4.22 26.66
CA VAL A 312 -1.87 4.48 27.42
C VAL A 312 -1.12 5.61 26.72
N GLY A 313 -0.69 6.61 27.47
CA GLY A 313 0.10 7.72 26.95
C GLY A 313 1.14 8.17 27.98
N GLU A 314 2.05 9.03 27.55
CA GLU A 314 3.12 9.54 28.41
C GLU A 314 2.59 10.47 29.51
N GLU A 315 1.63 11.33 29.20
CA GLU A 315 1.28 12.49 30.04
C GLU A 315 0.11 12.25 30.99
N PHE A 316 -0.81 11.37 30.64
CA PHE A 316 -2.02 11.12 31.42
C PHE A 316 -2.16 9.66 31.83
N ALA A 317 -2.82 9.45 32.98
CA ALA A 317 -3.09 8.12 33.51
C ALA A 317 -3.81 7.22 32.46
N PRO A 318 -3.51 5.92 32.41
CA PRO A 318 -4.16 5.01 31.47
C PRO A 318 -5.68 4.99 31.58
N THR A 319 -6.36 4.89 30.43
CA THR A 319 -7.80 4.58 30.36
C THR A 319 -7.97 3.07 30.16
N GLY A 320 -8.82 2.44 30.97
CA GLY A 320 -9.11 1.00 30.85
C GLY A 320 -9.85 0.67 29.54
N ALA A 321 -9.66 -0.55 29.04
CA ALA A 321 -10.33 -1.08 27.85
C ALA A 321 -11.51 -1.99 28.24
N SER A 322 -12.61 -1.93 27.49
CA SER A 322 -13.63 -2.98 27.42
C SER A 322 -13.45 -3.89 26.19
N SER A 323 -12.66 -3.45 25.20
CA SER A 323 -12.25 -4.21 24.01
C SER A 323 -10.86 -4.87 24.20
N SER A 324 -10.43 -5.64 23.19
CA SER A 324 -9.08 -6.22 23.11
C SER A 324 -8.00 -5.22 22.64
N TYR A 325 -8.37 -3.96 22.38
CA TYR A 325 -7.49 -2.97 21.78
C TYR A 325 -6.99 -1.95 22.81
N THR A 326 -5.72 -1.60 22.72
CA THR A 326 -5.11 -0.53 23.51
C THR A 326 -4.26 0.37 22.62
N TRP A 327 -4.53 1.67 22.66
CA TRP A 327 -3.75 2.69 21.98
C TRP A 327 -2.57 3.11 22.85
N VAL A 328 -1.41 3.28 22.23
CA VAL A 328 -0.19 3.77 22.89
C VAL A 328 0.22 5.07 22.20
N ILE A 329 0.39 6.14 22.97
CA ILE A 329 0.58 7.49 22.44
C ILE A 329 1.84 8.12 23.03
N ASP A 330 2.70 8.63 22.15
CA ASP A 330 3.68 9.66 22.48
C ASP A 330 3.25 10.95 21.76
N PRO A 331 2.79 11.98 22.49
CA PRO A 331 2.33 13.22 21.87
C PRO A 331 3.45 14.01 21.20
N ILE A 332 4.69 13.97 21.73
CA ILE A 332 5.87 14.68 21.22
C ILE A 332 7.14 13.89 21.63
N ASP A 333 7.51 12.90 20.82
CA ASP A 333 8.79 12.21 21.01
C ASP A 333 9.91 13.18 20.63
N GLY A 334 10.82 13.44 21.57
CA GLY A 334 11.86 14.45 21.47
C GLY A 334 11.50 15.81 22.06
N THR A 335 10.74 15.86 23.16
CA THR A 335 10.37 17.10 23.89
C THR A 335 11.56 18.03 24.15
N ALA A 336 12.75 17.49 24.44
CA ALA A 336 13.97 18.30 24.60
C ALA A 336 14.36 19.08 23.33
N ASN A 337 14.23 18.45 22.15
CA ASN A 337 14.43 19.10 20.87
C ASN A 337 13.32 20.12 20.59
N PHE A 338 12.07 19.74 20.88
CA PHE A 338 10.89 20.58 20.69
C PHE A 338 11.04 21.91 21.45
N VAL A 339 11.36 21.83 22.75
CA VAL A 339 11.57 22.99 23.63
C VAL A 339 12.76 23.84 23.18
N ALA A 340 13.82 23.20 22.66
CA ALA A 340 15.01 23.89 22.16
C ALA A 340 14.84 24.50 20.75
N GLY A 341 13.71 24.28 20.08
CA GLY A 341 13.49 24.75 18.71
C GLY A 341 14.24 23.95 17.64
N ILE A 342 14.67 22.74 17.97
CA ILE A 342 15.33 21.82 17.03
C ILE A 342 14.23 21.02 16.32
N PRO A 343 14.14 21.06 14.97
CA PRO A 343 13.03 20.47 14.21
C PRO A 343 13.19 18.95 14.01
N VAL A 344 13.50 18.22 15.09
CA VAL A 344 13.71 16.77 15.11
C VAL A 344 12.89 16.19 16.26
N TRP A 345 11.60 15.98 16.00
CA TRP A 345 10.61 15.47 16.95
C TRP A 345 9.42 14.93 16.15
N CYS A 346 8.61 14.05 16.75
CA CYS A 346 7.44 13.47 16.07
C CYS A 346 6.28 13.17 17.02
N VAL A 347 5.10 12.92 16.45
CA VAL A 347 3.97 12.28 17.15
C VAL A 347 4.01 10.79 16.85
N ALA A 348 3.96 9.93 17.87
CA ALA A 348 3.89 8.48 17.69
C ALA A 348 2.57 7.91 18.24
N ILE A 349 1.90 7.08 17.45
CA ILE A 349 0.66 6.41 17.81
C ILE A 349 0.76 4.95 17.38
N ALA A 350 0.47 4.03 18.30
CA ALA A 350 0.32 2.61 18.00
C ALA A 350 -1.01 2.07 18.52
N CYS A 351 -1.44 0.94 17.96
CA CYS A 351 -2.55 0.17 18.51
C CYS A 351 -2.11 -1.28 18.70
N ILE A 352 -2.38 -1.82 19.90
CA ILE A 352 -2.11 -3.20 20.29
C ILE A 352 -3.44 -3.95 20.36
N ARG A 353 -3.45 -5.20 19.88
CA ARG A 353 -4.55 -6.15 20.05
C ARG A 353 -4.01 -7.44 20.67
N ASP A 354 -4.55 -7.86 21.81
CA ASP A 354 -4.17 -9.12 22.49
C ASP A 354 -2.63 -9.28 22.61
N SER A 355 -1.96 -8.23 23.11
CA SER A 355 -0.48 -8.13 23.25
C SER A 355 0.33 -8.05 21.96
N ALA A 356 -0.30 -8.01 20.78
CA ALA A 356 0.38 -7.82 19.50
C ALA A 356 0.13 -6.41 18.92
N THR A 357 1.19 -5.66 18.60
CA THR A 357 1.06 -4.37 17.89
C THR A 357 0.48 -4.58 16.49
N VAL A 358 -0.67 -3.99 16.17
CA VAL A 358 -1.35 -4.19 14.88
C VAL A 358 -1.27 -2.97 13.98
N VAL A 359 -1.07 -1.78 14.56
CA VAL A 359 -0.94 -0.49 13.86
C VAL A 359 0.21 0.30 14.48
N GLY A 360 1.01 0.96 13.65
CA GLY A 360 2.06 1.88 14.07
C GLY A 360 2.15 3.08 13.13
N VAL A 361 2.13 4.28 13.69
CA VAL A 361 2.24 5.56 12.97
C VAL A 361 3.25 6.45 13.69
N VAL A 362 4.19 6.99 12.94
CA VAL A 362 5.13 8.03 13.38
C VAL A 362 5.01 9.20 12.41
N HIS A 363 4.63 10.37 12.91
CA HIS A 363 4.47 11.56 12.08
C HIS A 363 5.45 12.65 12.50
N ASP A 364 6.36 13.01 11.60
CA ASP A 364 7.24 14.17 11.69
C ASP A 364 6.55 15.40 11.06
N PRO A 365 6.05 16.36 11.85
CA PRO A 365 5.33 17.51 11.33
C PRO A 365 6.27 18.58 10.75
N SER A 366 7.55 18.57 11.14
CA SER A 366 8.55 19.54 10.67
C SER A 366 8.89 19.28 9.20
N HIS A 367 8.91 18.01 8.79
CA HIS A 367 9.21 17.59 7.41
C HIS A 367 7.97 17.12 6.63
N ASN A 368 6.80 17.10 7.26
CA ASN A 368 5.55 16.58 6.69
C ASN A 368 5.70 15.12 6.19
N GLU A 369 6.25 14.29 7.07
CA GLU A 369 6.48 12.88 6.82
C GLU A 369 5.63 12.04 7.77
N THR A 370 4.84 11.13 7.20
CA THR A 370 4.05 10.16 7.97
C THR A 370 4.51 8.77 7.60
N PHE A 371 5.20 8.13 8.54
CA PHE A 371 5.53 6.70 8.50
C PHE A 371 4.35 5.96 9.10
N HIS A 372 3.80 4.97 8.39
CA HIS A 372 2.71 4.17 8.89
C HIS A 372 2.80 2.72 8.43
N CYS A 373 2.26 1.83 9.25
CA CYS A 373 2.15 0.42 8.93
C CYS A 373 0.88 -0.16 9.55
N HIS A 374 0.39 -1.18 8.87
CA HIS A 374 -0.63 -2.09 9.36
C HIS A 374 0.01 -3.47 9.32
N ARG A 375 -0.13 -4.26 10.39
CA ARG A 375 0.51 -5.57 10.47
C ARG A 375 0.11 -6.45 9.27
N ASN A 376 1.10 -7.10 8.66
CA ASN A 376 1.01 -7.90 7.43
C ASN A 376 0.59 -7.14 6.17
N ARG A 377 0.73 -5.81 6.12
CA ARG A 377 0.40 -4.98 4.95
C ARG A 377 1.57 -4.13 4.47
N GLY A 378 2.72 -4.21 5.14
CA GLY A 378 3.92 -3.44 4.82
C GLY A 378 3.96 -2.07 5.50
N ALA A 379 5.13 -1.42 5.37
CA ALA A 379 5.38 -0.08 5.85
C ALA A 379 5.36 0.94 4.71
N PHE A 380 4.89 2.14 5.01
CA PHE A 380 4.70 3.22 4.07
C PHE A 380 5.22 4.54 4.62
N LEU A 381 5.77 5.38 3.75
CA LEU A 381 6.13 6.77 4.01
C LEU A 381 5.30 7.63 3.05
N ASN A 382 4.39 8.45 3.60
CA ASN A 382 3.49 9.30 2.82
C ASN A 382 2.73 8.51 1.73
N GLY A 383 2.20 7.34 2.08
CA GLY A 383 1.48 6.45 1.17
C GLY A 383 2.36 5.66 0.17
N ARG A 384 3.68 5.88 0.16
CA ARG A 384 4.61 5.11 -0.69
C ARG A 384 5.23 3.98 0.13
N ALA A 385 5.16 2.75 -0.39
CA ALA A 385 5.80 1.60 0.26
C ALA A 385 7.30 1.86 0.48
N THR A 386 7.78 1.50 1.66
CA THR A 386 9.17 1.70 2.07
C THR A 386 9.78 0.41 2.60
N ARG A 387 11.12 0.34 2.63
CA ARG A 387 11.87 -0.83 3.09
C ARG A 387 13.13 -0.39 3.83
N THR A 388 13.62 -1.27 4.70
CA THR A 388 14.91 -1.08 5.37
C THR A 388 16.07 -1.06 4.37
N SER A 389 17.23 -0.57 4.82
CA SER A 389 18.43 -0.46 3.97
C SER A 389 18.87 -1.81 3.42
N LYS A 390 19.43 -1.81 2.21
CA LYS A 390 20.07 -3.00 1.60
C LYS A 390 21.55 -3.13 1.95
N SER A 391 22.10 -2.21 2.74
CA SER A 391 23.51 -2.23 3.14
C SER A 391 23.87 -3.55 3.82
N VAL A 392 24.98 -4.15 3.38
CA VAL A 392 25.49 -5.41 3.92
C VAL A 392 26.61 -5.23 4.95
N ALA A 393 27.07 -3.99 5.14
CA ALA A 393 28.12 -3.64 6.08
C ALA A 393 27.78 -2.36 6.83
N LEU A 394 28.05 -2.34 8.14
CA LEU A 394 27.86 -1.15 8.98
C LEU A 394 28.81 0.00 8.62
N SER A 395 29.98 -0.30 8.07
CA SER A 395 30.93 0.72 7.61
C SER A 395 30.38 1.60 6.49
N ASP A 396 29.44 1.07 5.70
CA ASP A 396 28.82 1.76 4.55
C ASP A 396 27.45 2.33 4.92
N SER A 397 27.18 2.46 6.21
CA SER A 397 25.84 2.73 6.74
C SER A 397 25.87 3.80 7.83
N HIS A 398 24.67 4.29 8.14
CA HIS A 398 24.44 5.18 9.26
C HIS A 398 23.69 4.45 10.38
N LEU A 399 24.19 4.53 11.60
CA LEU A 399 23.55 3.97 12.79
C LEU A 399 22.92 5.09 13.63
N GLY A 400 21.64 4.98 13.94
CA GLY A 400 21.01 5.82 14.95
C GLY A 400 21.36 5.33 16.35
N ILE A 401 21.67 6.25 17.26
CA ILE A 401 21.87 5.94 18.67
C ILE A 401 20.97 6.83 19.54
N GLY A 402 20.31 6.21 20.51
CA GLY A 402 19.53 6.89 21.53
C GLY A 402 20.35 7.26 22.77
N PHE A 403 19.69 7.84 23.76
CA PHE A 403 20.28 8.16 25.06
C PHE A 403 19.17 8.29 26.10
N SER A 404 19.31 7.54 27.19
CA SER A 404 18.45 7.65 28.36
C SER A 404 19.18 8.33 29.51
N SER A 405 18.58 9.36 30.11
CA SER A 405 19.08 10.03 31.32
C SER A 405 19.06 9.12 32.55
N LYS A 406 18.34 8.00 32.48
CA LYS A 406 18.16 7.04 33.58
C LYS A 406 19.38 6.14 33.83
N PHE A 407 20.42 6.17 32.99
CA PHE A 407 21.47 5.13 33.00
C PHE A 407 22.94 5.57 32.86
N ARG A 408 23.83 4.58 33.02
CA ARG A 408 25.22 4.71 33.49
C ARG A 408 26.13 5.34 32.42
N LYS A 409 26.93 6.32 32.85
CA LYS A 409 28.04 6.90 32.09
C LYS A 409 28.88 5.83 31.37
N ASP A 410 29.20 4.73 32.06
CA ASP A 410 30.08 3.68 31.54
C ASP A 410 29.50 2.97 30.31
N SER A 411 28.19 2.67 30.30
CA SER A 411 27.50 2.03 29.18
C SER A 411 27.53 2.93 27.93
N THR A 412 27.28 4.23 28.13
CA THR A 412 27.34 5.23 27.05
C THR A 412 28.76 5.38 26.49
N MET A 413 29.77 5.44 27.37
CA MET A 413 31.17 5.52 26.92
C MET A 413 31.60 4.27 26.17
N ALA A 414 31.22 3.08 26.65
CA ALA A 414 31.49 1.82 25.98
C ALA A 414 30.85 1.76 24.58
N LEU A 415 29.63 2.29 24.44
CA LEU A 415 29.00 2.40 23.13
C LEU A 415 29.82 3.27 22.17
N PHE A 416 30.20 4.47 22.59
CA PHE A 416 30.98 5.38 21.75
C PHE A 416 32.35 4.82 21.38
N GLU A 417 33.06 4.24 22.35
CA GLU A 417 34.35 3.58 22.12
C GLU A 417 34.21 2.50 21.05
N HIS A 418 33.21 1.63 21.19
CA HIS A 418 33.00 0.54 20.25
C HIS A 418 32.58 1.00 18.85
N LEU A 419 31.74 2.04 18.74
CA LEU A 419 31.37 2.63 17.44
C LEU A 419 32.57 3.26 16.72
N LEU A 420 33.42 3.97 17.47
CA LEU A 420 34.63 4.58 16.94
C LEU A 420 35.66 3.54 16.49
N ASP A 421 35.87 2.49 17.28
CA ASP A 421 36.77 1.38 16.94
C ASP A 421 36.32 0.66 15.65
N LYS A 422 35.01 0.47 15.50
CA LYS A 422 34.40 -0.14 14.30
C LYS A 422 34.27 0.83 13.14
N ARG A 423 34.60 2.12 13.32
CA ARG A 423 34.47 3.20 12.32
C ARG A 423 33.06 3.30 11.75
N VAL A 424 32.05 3.07 12.58
CA VAL A 424 30.64 3.18 12.18
C VAL A 424 30.25 4.64 12.20
N MET A 425 29.64 5.14 11.12
CA MET A 425 29.04 6.47 11.14
C MET A 425 27.75 6.42 11.95
N PHE A 426 27.61 7.31 12.94
CA PHE A 426 26.44 7.34 13.81
C PHE A 426 25.89 8.75 13.98
N SER A 427 24.60 8.83 14.35
CA SER A 427 23.97 10.07 14.80
C SER A 427 23.11 9.85 16.02
N ARG A 428 23.01 10.90 16.84
CA ARG A 428 22.04 11.02 17.92
C ARG A 428 21.10 12.16 17.58
N THR A 429 19.85 11.83 17.26
CA THR A 429 18.84 12.79 16.82
C THR A 429 18.01 13.36 17.96
N GLY A 430 17.92 12.66 19.09
CA GLY A 430 17.16 13.11 20.28
C GLY A 430 15.66 12.83 20.23
N SER A 431 15.20 12.04 19.25
CA SER A 431 13.84 11.50 19.13
C SER A 431 13.96 10.02 18.75
N GLY A 432 13.43 9.16 19.61
CA GLY A 432 13.58 7.71 19.54
C GLY A 432 12.69 7.08 18.48
N ALA A 433 11.39 7.42 18.49
CA ALA A 433 10.42 6.93 17.52
C ALA A 433 10.79 7.34 16.10
N LEU A 434 11.26 8.58 15.89
CA LEU A 434 11.74 9.04 14.59
C LEU A 434 13.05 8.33 14.17
N GLY A 435 13.94 8.09 15.13
CA GLY A 435 15.17 7.31 14.93
C GLY A 435 14.89 5.90 14.40
N ILE A 436 13.86 5.24 14.95
CA ILE A 436 13.39 3.92 14.49
C ILE A 436 12.69 4.02 13.13
N ALA A 437 11.84 5.03 12.91
CA ALA A 437 11.18 5.25 11.63
C ALA A 437 12.18 5.50 10.47
N HIS A 438 13.32 6.12 10.76
CA HIS A 438 14.44 6.24 9.82
C HIS A 438 15.07 4.89 9.45
N VAL A 439 15.03 3.88 10.33
CA VAL A 439 15.43 2.51 9.99
C VAL A 439 14.41 1.88 9.05
N ALA A 440 13.12 2.00 9.35
CA ALA A 440 12.04 1.47 8.52
C ALA A 440 12.04 2.04 7.09
N SER A 441 12.53 3.28 6.91
CA SER A 441 12.68 3.92 5.61
C SER A 441 14.05 3.77 4.94
N GLY A 442 14.96 3.00 5.57
CA GLY A 442 16.30 2.73 5.04
C GLY A 442 17.26 3.91 5.09
N ARG A 443 16.92 5.01 5.77
CA ARG A 443 17.83 6.14 6.03
C ARG A 443 18.92 5.76 7.01
N HIS A 444 18.56 4.97 8.01
CA HIS A 444 19.48 4.32 8.94
C HIS A 444 19.52 2.82 8.66
N ALA A 445 20.68 2.20 8.81
CA ALA A 445 20.79 0.75 8.75
C ALA A 445 20.38 0.07 10.06
N GLY A 446 20.39 0.81 11.17
CA GLY A 446 19.87 0.34 12.45
C GLY A 446 19.75 1.47 13.47
N PHE A 447 19.14 1.13 14.60
CA PHE A 447 18.98 2.01 15.75
C PHE A 447 19.18 1.22 17.04
N ILE A 448 19.89 1.82 17.99
CA ILE A 448 20.15 1.23 19.31
C ILE A 448 19.92 2.23 20.43
N GLU A 449 19.25 1.77 21.49
CA GLU A 449 19.06 2.53 22.71
C GLU A 449 18.95 1.61 23.92
N GLU A 450 19.63 1.94 25.02
CA GLU A 450 19.68 1.10 26.23
C GLU A 450 18.30 0.94 26.89
N HIS A 451 17.46 1.97 26.81
CA HIS A 451 16.13 1.97 27.37
C HIS A 451 15.23 3.00 26.69
N GLN A 452 14.06 2.54 26.24
CA GLN A 452 12.94 3.37 25.77
C GLN A 452 11.66 2.93 26.47
N ASN A 453 10.76 3.87 26.77
CA ASN A 453 9.41 3.52 27.20
C ASN A 453 8.63 2.93 26.00
N VAL A 454 7.49 2.30 26.28
CA VAL A 454 6.68 1.66 25.24
C VAL A 454 6.19 2.64 24.18
N TRP A 455 5.77 3.85 24.57
CA TRP A 455 5.28 4.88 23.66
C TRP A 455 6.38 5.42 22.73
N ASP A 456 7.63 5.46 23.20
CA ASP A 456 8.79 5.93 22.41
C ASP A 456 9.19 4.95 21.28
N CYS A 457 8.78 3.67 21.35
CA CYS A 457 9.32 2.64 20.47
C CYS A 457 8.29 1.79 19.74
N ILE A 458 7.14 1.46 20.33
CA ILE A 458 6.30 0.35 19.86
C ILE A 458 5.71 0.56 18.45
N ALA A 459 5.40 1.82 18.08
CA ALA A 459 5.01 2.17 16.71
C ALA A 459 6.15 1.93 15.72
N GLY A 460 7.36 2.34 16.09
CA GLY A 460 8.58 2.17 15.33
C GLY A 460 8.98 0.70 15.14
N LEU A 461 8.85 -0.13 16.18
CA LEU A 461 9.18 -1.55 16.11
C LEU A 461 8.37 -2.24 15.02
N LEU A 462 7.05 -2.04 15.00
CA LEU A 462 6.19 -2.60 13.95
C LEU A 462 6.56 -2.04 12.56
N LEU A 463 6.87 -0.73 12.46
CA LEU A 463 7.32 -0.13 11.19
C LEU A 463 8.56 -0.84 10.63
N VAL A 464 9.53 -1.20 11.48
CA VAL A 464 10.74 -1.90 11.04
C VAL A 464 10.42 -3.32 10.59
N GLU A 465 9.61 -4.08 11.33
CA GLU A 465 9.17 -5.43 10.94
C GLU A 465 8.48 -5.42 9.56
N GLU A 466 7.50 -4.53 9.38
CA GLU A 466 6.72 -4.41 8.15
C GLU A 466 7.54 -3.87 6.97
N ALA A 467 8.63 -3.13 7.25
CA ALA A 467 9.61 -2.72 6.25
C ALA A 467 10.61 -3.84 5.86
N GLY A 468 10.52 -5.02 6.48
CA GLY A 468 11.40 -6.17 6.27
C GLY A 468 12.71 -6.10 7.06
N GLY A 469 12.74 -5.33 8.15
CA GLY A 469 13.85 -5.29 9.10
C GLY A 469 13.75 -6.36 10.18
N ILE A 470 14.73 -6.35 11.08
CA ILE A 470 14.78 -7.21 12.26
C ILE A 470 14.70 -6.34 13.50
N VAL A 471 13.85 -6.75 14.43
CA VAL A 471 13.69 -6.17 15.76
C VAL A 471 14.16 -7.19 16.78
N GLN A 472 14.94 -6.76 17.77
CA GLN A 472 15.28 -7.61 18.91
C GLN A 472 14.00 -8.06 19.63
N GLU A 473 13.92 -9.33 20.00
CA GLU A 473 12.75 -9.87 20.69
C GLU A 473 12.54 -9.21 22.06
N HIS A 474 11.28 -8.91 22.36
CA HIS A 474 10.84 -8.32 23.63
C HIS A 474 9.70 -9.15 24.22
N ASP A 475 9.67 -9.26 25.55
CA ASP A 475 8.46 -9.66 26.27
C ASP A 475 7.44 -8.49 26.18
N PRO A 476 6.27 -8.68 25.56
CA PRO A 476 5.32 -7.59 25.32
C PRO A 476 4.80 -6.94 26.61
N ASP A 477 4.52 -7.76 27.63
CA ASP A 477 3.96 -7.28 28.90
C ASP A 477 5.00 -6.46 29.68
N ARG A 478 6.26 -6.92 29.66
CA ARG A 478 7.38 -6.20 30.26
C ARG A 478 7.67 -4.89 29.53
N LEU A 479 7.66 -4.90 28.19
CA LEU A 479 7.87 -3.69 27.40
C LEU A 479 6.79 -2.66 27.72
N LEU A 480 5.53 -3.08 27.78
CA LEU A 480 4.40 -2.21 28.12
C LEU A 480 4.50 -1.65 29.55
N ALA A 481 4.94 -2.45 30.52
CA ALA A 481 5.00 -2.04 31.92
C ALA A 481 6.22 -1.18 32.28
N ALA A 482 7.38 -1.44 31.68
CA ALA A 482 8.65 -0.87 32.14
C ALA A 482 9.55 -0.33 31.02
N GLY A 483 9.14 -0.43 29.76
CA GLY A 483 10.02 -0.17 28.62
C GLY A 483 11.13 -1.21 28.50
N GLY A 484 12.11 -0.93 27.66
CA GLY A 484 13.22 -1.85 27.44
C GLY A 484 14.28 -1.35 26.47
N ARG A 485 15.34 -2.13 26.36
CA ARG A 485 16.43 -1.90 25.41
C ARG A 485 15.96 -2.14 23.99
N VAL A 486 16.15 -1.17 23.10
CA VAL A 486 15.73 -1.27 21.70
C VAL A 486 16.94 -1.49 20.81
N VAL A 487 16.86 -2.55 19.99
CA VAL A 487 17.85 -2.88 18.97
C VAL A 487 17.08 -3.27 17.71
N VAL A 488 17.20 -2.46 16.65
CA VAL A 488 16.51 -2.68 15.38
C VAL A 488 17.44 -2.43 14.21
N SER A 489 17.29 -3.16 13.11
CA SER A 489 18.14 -2.92 11.92
C SER A 489 17.61 -3.55 10.64
N ALA A 490 18.27 -3.23 9.52
CA ALA A 490 18.18 -4.01 8.30
C ALA A 490 18.79 -5.42 8.47
N PRO A 491 18.27 -6.46 7.78
CA PRO A 491 18.63 -7.85 8.06
C PRO A 491 20.12 -8.16 8.03
N PHE A 492 20.85 -7.59 7.05
CA PHE A 492 22.26 -7.92 6.83
C PHE A 492 23.23 -7.34 7.87
N VAL A 493 22.78 -6.39 8.69
CA VAL A 493 23.63 -5.76 9.71
C VAL A 493 23.19 -6.09 11.15
N PHE A 494 22.11 -6.84 11.34
CA PHE A 494 21.52 -7.06 12.66
C PHE A 494 22.49 -7.67 13.67
N GLU A 495 23.24 -8.72 13.30
CA GLU A 495 24.22 -9.34 14.21
C GLU A 495 25.29 -8.35 14.67
N ALA A 496 25.74 -7.47 13.77
CA ALA A 496 26.73 -6.46 14.09
C ALA A 496 26.15 -5.36 15.00
N VAL A 497 24.92 -4.91 14.74
CA VAL A 497 24.21 -3.93 15.59
C VAL A 497 23.95 -4.50 16.98
N GLN A 498 23.48 -5.76 17.05
CA GLN A 498 23.26 -6.50 18.28
C GLN A 498 24.56 -6.65 19.08
N SER A 499 25.67 -7.00 18.43
CA SER A 499 26.97 -7.10 19.09
C SER A 499 27.44 -5.77 19.69
N ILE A 500 27.19 -4.65 19.02
CA ILE A 500 27.50 -3.30 19.55
C ILE A 500 26.67 -3.05 20.81
N ALA A 501 25.37 -3.33 20.76
CA ALA A 501 24.46 -3.14 21.89
C ALA A 501 24.83 -4.05 23.08
N ASP A 502 25.13 -5.32 22.85
CA ASP A 502 25.49 -6.26 23.93
C ASP A 502 26.84 -5.92 24.57
N HIS A 503 27.79 -5.37 23.80
CA HIS A 503 29.05 -4.87 24.35
C HIS A 503 28.82 -3.66 25.27
N ALA A 504 27.97 -2.72 24.83
CA ALA A 504 27.72 -1.48 25.57
C ALA A 504 26.82 -1.68 26.80
N PHE A 505 25.78 -2.49 26.67
CA PHE A 505 24.68 -2.59 27.63
C PHE A 505 24.65 -3.94 28.37
N GLY A 506 25.51 -4.89 27.99
CA GLY A 506 25.43 -6.29 28.39
C GLY A 506 24.36 -7.05 27.62
N SER A 507 24.51 -8.37 27.50
CA SER A 507 23.48 -9.22 26.89
C SER A 507 22.22 -9.26 27.75
N PRO A 508 21.02 -9.29 27.14
CA PRO A 508 19.79 -9.45 27.90
C PRO A 508 19.82 -10.82 28.58
N ALA A 509 19.36 -10.90 29.83
CA ALA A 509 19.22 -12.18 30.50
C ALA A 509 18.33 -13.09 29.64
N ALA A 510 18.81 -14.30 29.31
CA ALA A 510 18.06 -15.26 28.53
C ALA A 510 16.67 -15.42 29.16
N THR A 511 15.62 -15.15 28.37
CA THR A 511 14.25 -15.46 28.76
C THR A 511 14.19 -16.96 29.03
N ALA A 512 14.00 -17.33 30.29
CA ALA A 512 13.76 -18.72 30.65
C ALA A 512 12.48 -19.14 29.93
N SER A 513 12.63 -19.98 28.91
CA SER A 513 11.52 -20.65 28.27
C SER A 513 10.90 -21.58 29.30
N ASN A 514 9.70 -21.24 29.77
CA ASN A 514 8.82 -22.16 30.49
C ASN A 514 7.80 -22.75 29.53
#